data_AF-A0A165XKS6-F1
#
_entry.id   AF-A0A165XKS6-F1
#
_cell.length_a   1.000
_cell.length_b   1.000
_cell.length_c   1.000
_cell.angle_alpha   90.00
_cell.angle_beta   90.00
_cell.angle_gamma   90.00
#
_symmetry.space_group_name_H-M   'P 1'
#
loop_
_entity.id
_entity.type
_entity.pdbx_description
1 polymer ?
#
loop_
_entity_poly.entity_id
_entity_poly.type
_entity_poly.pdbx_seq_one_letter_code
_entity_poly.pdbx_strand_id
1 'polypeptide(L)'
;DDRGEIDYMAKITVEKPRSLYWRKKIGAFLTHYLKSMDLSREDRNPLAYHLAHFPSNYRLYEHRTGNPHDPTIHTYLYGSRNGYRFRSPEEFYPHAAWL
;
A
#
# COMPACT_ATOMS: atom_id res chain seq x y z
N ASP A 1 -2.26 14.18 -28.73
CA ASP A 1 -2.47 15.52 -28.19
C ASP A 1 -1.13 16.27 -28.22
N ASP A 2 -1.11 17.47 -28.76
CA ASP A 2 0.13 18.20 -29.10
C ASP A 2 0.91 18.74 -27.89
N ARG A 3 0.65 18.23 -26.67
CA ARG A 3 1.31 18.63 -25.42
C ARG A 3 2.19 17.53 -24.82
N GLY A 4 2.14 16.31 -25.34
CA GLY A 4 2.97 15.20 -24.88
C GLY A 4 2.73 14.82 -23.41
N GLU A 5 1.53 15.02 -22.88
CA GLU A 5 1.18 14.60 -21.52
C GLU A 5 1.08 13.08 -21.43
N ILE A 6 1.54 12.50 -20.33
CA ILE A 6 1.38 11.07 -20.05
C ILE A 6 0.12 10.82 -19.25
N ASP A 7 -0.52 9.68 -19.50
CA ASP A 7 -1.55 9.09 -18.65
C ASP A 7 -1.44 7.57 -18.75
N TYR A 8 -0.83 6.94 -17.74
CA TYR A 8 -0.74 5.48 -17.71
C TYR A 8 -0.68 4.91 -16.29
N MET A 9 -1.11 3.65 -16.19
CA MET A 9 -1.06 2.88 -14.96
C MET A 9 -0.01 1.77 -15.06
N ALA A 10 0.89 1.71 -14.09
CA ALA A 10 1.98 0.74 -14.04
C ALA A 10 1.96 -0.05 -12.73
N LYS A 11 2.25 -1.36 -12.80
CA LYS A 11 2.36 -2.19 -11.59
C LYS A 11 3.64 -1.84 -10.82
N ILE A 12 3.53 -1.66 -9.51
CA ILE A 12 4.67 -1.46 -8.62
C ILE A 12 5.15 -2.84 -8.13
N THR A 13 6.43 -3.15 -8.36
CA THR A 13 7.06 -4.39 -7.88
C THR A 13 7.46 -4.28 -6.41
N VAL A 14 7.74 -5.40 -5.75
CA VAL A 14 7.96 -5.46 -4.28
C VAL A 14 9.22 -4.71 -3.83
N GLU A 15 10.19 -4.58 -4.72
CA GLU A 15 11.50 -3.95 -4.51
C GLU A 15 11.44 -2.41 -4.57
N LYS A 16 10.38 -1.85 -5.17
CA LYS A 16 10.25 -0.39 -5.30
C LYS A 16 9.99 0.26 -3.94
N PRO A 17 10.59 1.44 -3.65
CA PRO A 17 10.40 2.15 -2.38
C PRO A 17 8.94 2.40 -2.01
N ARG A 18 8.06 2.68 -2.99
CA ARG A 18 6.62 2.87 -2.77
C ARG A 18 5.92 1.61 -2.26
N SER A 19 6.31 0.43 -2.76
CA SER A 19 5.80 -0.84 -2.25
C SER A 19 6.25 -1.06 -0.82
N LEU A 20 7.53 -0.84 -0.53
CA LEU A 20 8.06 -0.94 0.84
C LEU A 20 7.36 0.03 1.80
N TYR A 21 7.10 1.27 1.37
CA TYR A 21 6.35 2.27 2.16
C TYR A 21 4.97 1.75 2.56
N TRP A 22 4.18 1.27 1.59
CA TRP A 22 2.86 0.68 1.85
C TRP A 22 2.94 -0.50 2.82
N ARG A 23 3.87 -1.44 2.58
CA ARG A 23 4.06 -2.63 3.41
C ARG A 23 4.48 -2.29 4.85
N LYS A 24 5.31 -1.26 5.04
CA LYS A 24 5.71 -0.75 6.37
C LYS A 24 4.54 -0.13 7.12
N LYS A 25 3.77 0.74 6.44
CA LYS A 25 2.61 1.41 7.02
C LYS A 25 1.55 0.40 7.50
N ILE A 26 1.22 -0.59 6.67
CA ILE A 26 0.27 -1.63 7.02
C ILE A 26 0.81 -2.53 8.14
N GLY A 27 2.07 -2.96 8.07
CA GLY A 27 2.67 -3.81 9.11
C GLY A 27 2.74 -3.14 10.48
N ALA A 28 3.08 -1.84 10.52
CA ALA A 28 3.05 -1.06 11.73
C ALA A 28 1.63 -0.99 12.31
N PHE A 29 0.63 -0.66 11.48
CA PHE A 29 -0.78 -0.65 11.89
C PHE A 29 -1.22 -2.00 12.49
N LEU A 30 -0.95 -3.11 11.79
CA LEU A 30 -1.34 -4.45 12.25
C LEU A 30 -0.66 -4.81 13.58
N THR A 31 0.60 -4.45 13.76
CA THR A 31 1.31 -4.72 15.01
C THR A 31 0.69 -3.95 16.18
N HIS A 32 0.35 -2.67 15.97
CA HIS A 32 -0.37 -1.87 16.95
C HIS A 32 -1.77 -2.42 17.25
N TYR A 33 -2.52 -2.78 16.21
CA TYR A 33 -3.86 -3.36 16.34
C TYR A 33 -3.84 -4.66 17.13
N LEU A 34 -2.94 -5.60 16.81
CA LEU A 34 -2.80 -6.87 17.52
C LEU A 34 -2.36 -6.69 18.98
N LYS A 35 -1.44 -5.76 19.27
CA LYS A 35 -1.03 -5.44 20.65
C LYS A 35 -2.19 -4.89 21.48
N SER A 36 -3.10 -4.12 20.86
CA SER A 36 -4.29 -3.61 21.55
C SER A 36 -5.30 -4.71 21.92
N MET A 37 -5.28 -5.84 21.20
CA MET A 37 -6.17 -6.98 21.47
C MET A 37 -5.57 -8.02 22.42
N ASP A 38 -4.23 -8.10 22.51
CA ASP A 38 -3.52 -9.04 23.37
C ASP A 38 -2.32 -8.37 24.06
N LEU A 39 -2.55 -7.92 25.29
CA LEU A 39 -1.55 -7.24 26.14
C LEU A 39 -0.43 -8.17 26.61
N SER A 40 -0.54 -9.50 26.39
CA SER A 40 0.46 -10.47 26.83
C SER A 40 1.66 -10.60 25.88
N ARG A 41 1.55 -10.03 24.67
CA ARG A 41 2.63 -10.04 23.70
C ARG A 41 3.71 -9.04 24.10
N GLU A 42 4.85 -9.59 24.50
CA GLU A 42 6.12 -8.92 24.80
C GLU A 42 6.35 -7.64 23.98
N ASP A 43 6.94 -6.62 24.58
CA ASP A 43 7.22 -5.28 24.01
C ASP A 43 8.11 -5.34 22.76
N ARG A 44 7.52 -5.77 21.65
CA ARG A 44 8.15 -5.78 20.34
C ARG A 44 7.92 -4.42 19.70
N ASN A 45 9.00 -3.81 19.21
CA ASN A 45 8.91 -2.53 18.52
C ASN A 45 7.99 -2.63 17.28
N PRO A 46 6.84 -1.94 17.25
CA PRO A 46 5.87 -2.04 16.16
C PRO A 46 6.40 -1.50 14.82
N LEU A 47 7.44 -0.66 14.86
CA LEU A 47 8.11 -0.16 13.65
C LEU A 47 9.07 -1.18 13.03
N ALA A 48 9.33 -2.32 13.68
CA ALA A 48 10.21 -3.36 13.17
C ALA A 48 9.53 -4.28 12.14
N TYR A 49 8.19 -4.32 12.12
CA TYR A 49 7.45 -5.25 11.27
C TYR A 49 6.85 -4.57 10.05
N HIS A 50 7.02 -5.21 8.90
CA HIS A 50 6.38 -4.83 7.66
C HIS A 50 5.94 -6.08 6.92
N LEU A 51 4.94 -5.95 6.05
CA LEU A 51 4.50 -7.09 5.25
C LEU A 51 5.64 -7.56 4.33
N ALA A 52 5.88 -8.86 4.25
CA ALA A 52 6.79 -9.42 3.25
C ALA A 52 6.24 -9.19 1.84
N HIS A 53 4.96 -9.49 1.65
CA HIS A 53 4.19 -9.26 0.43
C HIS A 53 2.78 -8.78 0.78
N PHE A 54 2.07 -8.16 -0.16
CA PHE A 54 0.63 -7.96 0.00
C PHE A 54 -0.10 -9.30 0.05
N PRO A 55 -1.31 -9.37 0.66
CA PRO A 55 -2.11 -10.59 0.65
C PRO A 55 -2.36 -11.10 -0.77
N SER A 56 -2.63 -12.40 -0.91
CA SER A 56 -2.90 -13.02 -2.20
C SER A 56 -3.97 -12.24 -2.98
N ASN A 57 -3.75 -12.06 -4.29
CA ASN A 57 -4.56 -11.26 -5.22
C ASN A 57 -4.50 -9.74 -5.05
N TYR A 58 -3.78 -9.21 -4.05
CA TYR A 58 -3.54 -7.78 -3.94
C TYR A 58 -2.31 -7.34 -4.74
N ARG A 59 -2.46 -6.22 -5.47
CA ARG A 59 -1.40 -5.66 -6.34
C ARG A 59 -1.42 -4.14 -6.25
N LEU A 60 -0.24 -3.56 -6.05
CA LEU A 60 -0.04 -2.12 -6.00
C LEU A 60 0.29 -1.59 -7.39
N TYR A 61 -0.33 -0.48 -7.75
CA TYR A 61 -0.13 0.23 -9.01
C TYR A 61 0.21 1.69 -8.73
N GLU A 62 0.94 2.30 -9.64
CA GLU A 62 1.07 3.75 -9.73
C GLU A 62 0.36 4.25 -10.98
N HIS A 63 -0.34 5.35 -10.84
CA HIS A 63 -0.94 6.10 -11.94
C HIS A 63 -0.13 7.37 -12.11
N ARG A 64 0.40 7.58 -13.31
CA ARG A 64 1.24 8.72 -13.65
C ARG A 64 0.52 9.58 -14.67
N THR A 65 0.37 10.86 -14.35
CA THR A 65 -0.34 11.82 -15.20
C THR A 65 0.45 13.13 -15.36
N GLY A 66 0.20 13.83 -16.48
CA GLY A 66 0.74 15.17 -16.73
C GLY A 66 2.09 15.16 -17.43
N ASN A 67 3.01 16.03 -17.01
CA ASN A 67 4.29 16.23 -17.69
C ASN A 67 5.18 14.95 -17.60
N PRO A 68 5.71 14.41 -18.72
CA PRO A 68 6.59 13.24 -18.69
C PRO A 68 7.84 13.38 -17.81
N HIS A 69 8.38 14.60 -17.68
CA HIS A 69 9.59 14.88 -16.90
C HIS A 69 9.31 15.10 -15.41
N ASP A 70 8.10 15.53 -15.07
CA ASP A 70 7.65 15.72 -13.69
C ASP A 70 6.18 15.29 -13.54
N PRO A 71 5.91 13.97 -13.61
CA PRO A 71 4.54 13.50 -13.59
C PRO A 71 3.99 13.51 -12.18
N THR A 72 2.70 13.81 -12.07
CA THR A 72 1.96 13.55 -10.83
C THR A 72 1.81 12.04 -10.67
N ILE A 73 2.13 11.52 -9.47
CA ILE A 73 2.11 10.08 -9.20
C ILE A 73 1.16 9.78 -8.05
N HIS A 74 0.12 9.00 -8.36
CA HIS A 74 -0.78 8.41 -7.36
C HIS A 74 -0.52 6.92 -7.23
N THR A 75 -0.79 6.33 -6.06
CA THR A 75 -0.69 4.88 -5.84
C THR A 75 -2.03 4.29 -5.47
N TYR A 76 -2.32 3.11 -6.00
CA TYR A 76 -3.57 2.41 -5.77
C TYR A 76 -3.32 0.93 -5.51
N LEU A 77 -3.89 0.39 -4.44
CA LEU A 77 -3.90 -1.04 -4.16
C LEU A 77 -5.21 -1.64 -4.64
N TYR A 78 -5.13 -2.60 -5.56
CA TYR A 78 -6.26 -3.35 -6.09
C TYR A 78 -6.21 -4.80 -5.59
N GLY A 79 -7.35 -5.49 -5.58
CA GLY A 79 -7.44 -6.91 -5.20
C GLY A 79 -8.66 -7.28 -4.38
N SER A 80 -9.41 -6.28 -3.88
CA SER A 80 -10.66 -6.54 -3.18
C SER A 80 -11.70 -7.15 -4.12
N ARG A 81 -12.47 -8.13 -3.61
CA ARG A 81 -13.48 -8.85 -4.40
C ARG A 81 -14.58 -7.94 -4.98
N ASN A 82 -14.84 -6.81 -4.34
CA ASN A 82 -15.84 -5.84 -4.79
C ASN A 82 -15.29 -4.84 -5.83
N GLY A 83 -14.05 -5.02 -6.32
CA GLY A 83 -13.42 -4.09 -7.26
C GLY A 83 -12.98 -2.77 -6.63
N TYR A 84 -13.07 -2.61 -5.31
CA TYR A 84 -12.62 -1.42 -4.60
C TYR A 84 -11.10 -1.24 -4.74
N ARG A 85 -10.69 0.01 -4.93
CA ARG A 85 -9.28 0.43 -4.97
C ARG A 85 -8.97 1.27 -3.74
N PHE A 86 -7.92 0.90 -3.01
CA PHE A 86 -7.45 1.68 -1.88
C PHE A 86 -6.43 2.71 -2.37
N ARG A 87 -6.62 3.98 -1.99
CA ARG A 87 -5.80 5.10 -2.47
C ARG A 87 -4.65 5.45 -1.55
N SER A 88 -4.66 4.90 -0.33
CA SER A 88 -3.57 5.00 0.63
C SER A 88 -3.51 3.76 1.52
N PRO A 89 -2.39 3.53 2.24
CA PRO A 89 -2.32 2.49 3.26
C PRO A 89 -3.42 2.61 4.31
N GLU A 90 -3.74 3.84 4.73
CA GLU A 90 -4.75 4.14 5.75
C GLU A 90 -6.15 3.68 5.35
N GLU A 91 -6.52 3.86 4.07
CA GLU A 91 -7.79 3.31 3.56
C GLU A 91 -7.81 1.77 3.61
N PHE A 92 -6.65 1.10 3.52
CA PHE A 92 -6.54 -0.35 3.57
C PHE A 92 -6.45 -0.93 4.98
N TYR A 93 -6.06 -0.16 5.99
CA TYR A 93 -5.91 -0.62 7.38
C TYR A 93 -7.10 -1.42 7.92
N PRO A 94 -8.36 -0.93 7.89
CA PRO A 94 -9.47 -1.72 8.42
C PRO A 94 -9.67 -3.03 7.65
N HIS A 95 -9.39 -3.05 6.35
CA HIS A 95 -9.46 -4.27 5.56
C HIS A 95 -8.32 -5.24 5.92
N ALA A 96 -7.11 -4.72 6.14
CA ALA A 96 -5.97 -5.52 6.56
C ALA A 96 -6.17 -6.18 7.94
N ALA A 97 -6.86 -5.51 8.86
CA ALA A 97 -7.20 -6.08 10.17
C ALA A 97 -8.29 -7.17 10.10
N TRP A 98 -9.15 -7.12 9.06
CA TRP A 98 -10.20 -8.10 8.84
C TRP A 98 -9.71 -9.39 8.16
N LEU A 99 -8.70 -9.27 7.28
CA LEU A 99 -8.06 -10.40 6.59
C LEU A 99 -7.31 -11.32 7.57
#